data_AF-A0A844CQ25-F1
#
_entry.id   AF-A0A844CQ25-F1
#
_cell.length_a   1.000
_cell.length_b   1.000
_cell.length_c   1.000
_cell.angle_alpha   90.00
_cell.angle_beta   90.00
_cell.angle_gamma   90.00
#
_symmetry.space_group_name_H-M   'P 1'
#
loop_
_entity.id
_entity.type
_entity.pdbx_description
1 polymer ?
#
loop_
_entity_poly.entity_id
_entity_poly.type
_entity_poly.pdbx_seq_one_letter_code
_entity_poly.pdbx_strand_id
1 'polypeptide(L)'
;MANNTASGGFADTKQHYAILDGLRGVAALMVVAFHLFEAHAASRFEQVINHGYLAVDFFFVLSGFVIGYAYDDRWRTMSTMDFFKRRLIRLHPMIVIAMIIGAVMFYTQSSAIFPKIQDTPVWLMLVVMVIGMTLIPVGAALDIRGWGEMHPLNGPAWSLFYEYVANILYALFVRKFSKTLLALCVLVAGGAMVHYCLTGPNGDVIGGWSLEPAQMRIGLTRLLYPFFAGLLLSRVVTVGRIKHAFLVSSLIIIAALAWPRIGGAADLWKNGLYDALCIVLVFPLVVYIGASGQVDTRLGARVCAFLGAISYPIYIIHYPFVYTYTAWVAAGKVPLASALPVTVLTFLACIAVAYLCLTFYDIPVRRWLSRR
;
A
#
# COMPACT_ATOMS: atom_id res chain seq x y z
N MET A 1 -23.58 1.73 25.10
CA MET A 1 -22.16 1.72 25.51
C MET A 1 -21.52 0.49 24.91
N ALA A 2 -20.59 0.63 23.97
CA ALA A 2 -19.79 -0.47 23.43
C ALA A 2 -18.42 0.11 23.11
N ASN A 3 -17.45 -0.13 23.99
CA ASN A 3 -16.05 0.24 23.82
C ASN A 3 -15.47 -0.61 22.69
N ASN A 4 -15.41 -0.05 21.49
CA ASN A 4 -14.70 -0.65 20.37
C ASN A 4 -13.22 -0.25 20.42
N THR A 5 -12.53 -0.64 21.49
CA THR A 5 -11.08 -0.58 21.55
C THR A 5 -10.54 -1.89 20.96
N ALA A 6 -10.32 -1.90 19.65
CA ALA A 6 -9.44 -2.86 19.00
C ALA A 6 -7.95 -2.55 19.33
N SER A 7 -7.65 -2.25 20.59
CA SER A 7 -6.30 -2.09 21.10
C SER A 7 -5.75 -3.48 21.44
N GLY A 8 -4.96 -4.05 20.53
CA GLY A 8 -4.22 -5.26 20.83
C GLY A 8 -3.25 -5.03 21.99
N GLY A 9 -3.48 -5.71 23.12
CA GLY A 9 -2.52 -6.17 24.14
C GLY A 9 -1.61 -5.18 24.87
N PHE A 10 -1.37 -3.99 24.35
CA PHE A 10 -0.39 -3.05 24.88
C PHE A 10 -1.07 -1.70 25.05
N ALA A 11 -1.09 -1.19 26.29
CA ALA A 11 -1.63 0.14 26.58
C ALA A 11 -0.88 1.19 25.74
N ASP A 12 -1.57 1.78 24.77
CA ASP A 12 -1.01 2.86 23.95
C ASP A 12 -1.39 4.19 24.59
N THR A 13 -0.42 4.86 25.22
CA THR A 13 -0.61 6.13 25.91
C THR A 13 -0.59 7.35 24.97
N LYS A 14 -0.29 7.16 23.68
CA LYS A 14 -0.23 8.26 22.70
C LYS A 14 -1.57 8.49 22.01
N GLN A 15 -1.82 9.75 21.65
CA GLN A 15 -3.00 10.13 20.90
C GLN A 15 -2.98 9.44 19.53
N HIS A 16 -4.03 8.70 19.23
CA HIS A 16 -4.16 8.01 17.96
C HIS A 16 -4.62 8.98 16.85
N TYR A 17 -3.87 9.06 15.75
CA TYR A 17 -4.22 9.90 14.60
C TYR A 17 -5.30 9.27 13.72
N ALA A 18 -6.56 9.34 14.18
CA ALA A 18 -7.70 8.77 13.46
C ALA A 18 -7.81 9.27 12.01
N ILE A 19 -7.46 10.53 11.74
CA ILE A 19 -7.47 11.09 10.39
C ILE A 19 -6.49 10.37 9.48
N LEU A 20 -5.25 10.14 9.92
CA LEU A 20 -4.25 9.45 9.11
C LEU A 20 -4.68 8.03 8.75
N ASP A 21 -5.35 7.34 9.68
CA ASP A 21 -5.96 6.04 9.41
C ASP A 21 -7.13 6.14 8.41
N GLY A 22 -7.99 7.15 8.53
CA GLY A 22 -9.02 7.43 7.54
C GLY A 22 -8.44 7.67 6.14
N LEU A 23 -7.36 8.45 6.02
CA LEU A 23 -6.69 8.76 4.76
C LEU A 23 -6.05 7.51 4.13
N ARG A 24 -5.54 6.57 4.94
CA ARG A 24 -5.11 5.26 4.44
C ARG A 24 -6.26 4.53 3.75
N GLY A 25 -7.45 4.55 4.33
CA GLY A 25 -8.62 3.92 3.74
C GLY A 25 -9.05 4.58 2.43
N VAL A 26 -9.04 5.92 2.36
CA VAL A 26 -9.31 6.66 1.11
C VAL A 26 -8.32 6.24 0.01
N ALA A 27 -7.02 6.26 0.30
CA ALA A 27 -6.00 5.86 -0.65
C ALA A 27 -6.14 4.39 -1.07
N ALA A 28 -6.44 3.47 -0.14
CA ALA A 28 -6.63 2.05 -0.44
C ALA A 28 -7.84 1.81 -1.36
N LEU A 29 -8.94 2.54 -1.17
CA LEU A 29 -10.10 2.49 -2.07
C LEU A 29 -9.74 3.02 -3.47
N MET A 30 -8.95 4.10 -3.55
CA MET A 30 -8.46 4.62 -4.83
C MET A 30 -7.55 3.62 -5.56
N VAL A 31 -6.76 2.81 -4.85
CA VAL A 31 -5.95 1.72 -5.45
C VAL A 31 -6.84 0.67 -6.12
N VAL A 32 -7.91 0.22 -5.44
CA VAL A 32 -8.84 -0.75 -6.04
C VAL A 32 -9.50 -0.16 -7.28
N ALA A 33 -9.96 1.09 -7.20
CA ALA A 33 -10.55 1.77 -8.35
C ALA A 33 -9.54 1.89 -9.50
N PHE A 34 -8.30 2.34 -9.23
CA PHE A 34 -7.23 2.43 -10.21
C PHE A 34 -7.06 1.15 -11.03
N HIS A 35 -6.94 0.00 -10.36
CA HIS A 35 -6.73 -1.28 -11.05
C HIS A 35 -7.96 -1.79 -11.82
N LEU A 36 -9.17 -1.50 -11.34
CA LEU A 36 -10.39 -1.85 -12.08
C LEU A 36 -10.54 -1.03 -13.36
N PHE A 37 -10.10 0.24 -13.37
CA PHE A 37 -10.05 1.07 -14.57
C PHE A 37 -8.84 0.75 -15.46
N GLU A 38 -7.71 0.32 -14.88
CA GLU A 38 -6.51 -0.11 -15.59
C GLU A 38 -6.80 -1.27 -16.56
N ALA A 39 -7.64 -2.22 -16.14
CA ALA A 39 -8.07 -3.35 -16.99
C ALA A 39 -8.74 -2.94 -18.30
N HIS A 40 -9.23 -1.69 -18.41
CA HIS A 40 -9.87 -1.13 -19.60
C HIS A 40 -8.97 -0.20 -20.42
N ALA A 41 -7.79 0.15 -19.91
CA ALA A 41 -6.89 1.06 -20.59
C ALA A 41 -6.07 0.31 -21.65
N ALA A 42 -6.13 0.75 -22.91
CA ALA A 42 -5.28 0.17 -23.97
C ALA A 42 -3.80 0.49 -23.75
N SER A 43 -3.53 1.61 -23.07
CA SER A 43 -2.19 2.01 -22.65
C SER A 43 -2.25 2.89 -21.40
N ARG A 44 -1.09 3.09 -20.77
CA ARG A 44 -0.91 4.04 -19.65
C ARG A 44 -1.36 5.47 -19.97
N PHE A 45 -1.48 5.83 -21.24
CA PHE A 45 -1.90 7.18 -21.68
C PHE A 45 -3.42 7.37 -21.70
N GLU A 46 -4.19 6.28 -21.68
CA GLU A 46 -5.66 6.29 -21.77
C GLU A 46 -6.35 5.95 -20.44
N GLN A 47 -5.56 5.64 -19.40
CA GLN A 47 -6.10 5.26 -18.12
C GLN A 47 -6.78 6.44 -17.41
N VAL A 48 -8.05 6.24 -17.04
CA VAL A 48 -8.93 7.26 -16.44
C VAL A 48 -8.44 7.72 -15.07
N ILE A 49 -8.19 6.77 -14.16
CA ILE A 49 -7.55 7.04 -12.87
C ILE A 49 -6.07 6.74 -13.09
N ASN A 50 -5.26 7.74 -13.41
CA ASN A 50 -3.92 7.49 -13.94
C ASN A 50 -2.86 7.28 -12.86
N HIS A 51 -3.01 7.84 -11.66
CA HIS A 51 -1.94 7.93 -10.66
C HIS A 51 -2.20 7.13 -9.37
N GLY A 52 -3.12 6.17 -9.40
CA GLY A 52 -3.44 5.35 -8.22
C GLY A 52 -2.26 4.52 -7.71
N TYR A 53 -1.27 4.23 -8.57
CA TYR A 53 -0.02 3.59 -8.15
C TYR A 53 0.77 4.41 -7.12
N LEU A 54 0.63 5.75 -7.08
CA LEU A 54 1.31 6.62 -6.12
C LEU A 54 0.82 6.45 -4.68
N ALA A 55 -0.33 5.80 -4.48
CA ALA A 55 -0.85 5.52 -3.13
C ALA A 55 0.14 4.69 -2.30
N VAL A 56 0.97 3.85 -2.93
CA VAL A 56 2.02 3.07 -2.25
C VAL A 56 3.06 4.00 -1.62
N ASP A 57 3.50 5.03 -2.33
CA ASP A 57 4.44 6.03 -1.81
C ASP A 57 3.82 6.81 -0.64
N PHE A 58 2.53 7.16 -0.74
CA PHE A 58 1.78 7.73 0.39
C PHE A 58 1.74 6.80 1.61
N PHE A 59 1.53 5.49 1.40
CA PHE A 59 1.58 4.51 2.48
C PHE A 59 2.96 4.43 3.13
N PHE A 60 4.05 4.54 2.36
CA PHE A 60 5.41 4.58 2.90
C PHE A 60 5.70 5.86 3.69
N VAL A 61 5.21 7.04 3.27
CA VAL A 61 5.27 8.26 4.10
C VAL A 61 4.56 8.04 5.43
N LEU A 62 3.34 7.52 5.39
CA LEU A 62 2.58 7.22 6.60
C LEU A 62 3.23 6.15 7.47
N SER A 63 3.92 5.17 6.87
CA SER A 63 4.66 4.14 7.60
C SER A 63 5.79 4.77 8.40
N GLY A 64 6.65 5.56 7.74
CA GLY A 64 7.73 6.31 8.39
C GLY A 64 7.23 7.26 9.49
N PHE A 65 6.13 7.97 9.25
CA PHE A 65 5.55 8.87 10.25
C PHE A 65 5.01 8.13 11.48
N VAL A 66 4.19 7.10 11.26
CA VAL A 66 3.54 6.35 12.34
C VAL A 66 4.55 5.53 13.12
N ILE A 67 5.60 4.99 12.47
CA ILE A 67 6.61 4.19 13.17
C ILE A 67 7.46 5.07 14.10
N GLY A 68 7.90 6.25 13.63
CA GLY A 68 8.62 7.21 14.46
C GLY A 68 7.76 7.67 15.64
N TYR A 69 6.52 8.10 15.36
CA TYR A 69 5.59 8.54 16.39
C TYR A 69 5.29 7.46 17.45
N ALA A 70 5.03 6.22 17.03
CA ALA A 70 4.60 5.17 17.95
C ALA A 70 5.74 4.53 18.75
N TYR A 71 6.97 4.49 18.21
CA TYR A 71 8.04 3.66 18.76
C TYR A 71 9.29 4.40 19.24
N ASP A 72 9.58 5.63 18.81
CA ASP A 72 10.82 6.33 19.18
C ASP A 72 11.01 6.41 20.72
N ASP A 73 9.94 6.65 21.49
CA ASP A 73 10.00 6.74 22.96
C ASP A 73 9.98 5.37 23.67
N ARG A 74 9.57 4.31 22.98
CA ARG A 74 9.38 2.97 23.56
C ARG A 74 10.64 2.15 23.61
N TRP A 75 11.69 2.55 22.90
CA TRP A 75 12.94 1.79 22.83
C TRP A 75 13.67 1.64 24.17
N ARG A 76 13.34 2.47 25.17
CA ARG A 76 13.85 2.31 26.54
C ARG A 76 13.26 1.10 27.28
N THR A 77 12.06 0.68 26.92
CA THR A 77 11.32 -0.39 27.61
C THR A 77 10.96 -1.57 26.70
N MET A 78 11.24 -1.47 25.40
CA MET A 78 10.89 -2.45 24.39
C MET A 78 12.15 -2.98 23.68
N SER A 79 12.29 -4.30 23.60
CA SER A 79 13.39 -4.92 22.85
C SER A 79 13.15 -4.86 21.33
N THR A 80 14.21 -5.05 20.55
CA THR A 80 14.12 -5.21 19.09
C THR A 80 13.20 -6.39 18.71
N MET A 81 13.24 -7.48 19.46
CA MET A 81 12.38 -8.65 19.23
C MET A 81 10.91 -8.33 19.48
N ASP A 82 10.59 -7.57 20.52
CA ASP A 82 9.21 -7.14 20.80
C ASP A 82 8.65 -6.24 19.70
N PHE A 83 9.49 -5.36 19.14
CA PHE A 83 9.13 -4.58 17.96
C PHE A 83 8.78 -5.49 16.79
N PHE A 84 9.64 -6.45 16.43
CA PHE A 84 9.38 -7.36 15.32
C PHE A 84 8.13 -8.21 15.54
N LYS A 85 7.93 -8.75 16.75
CA LYS A 85 6.70 -9.46 17.12
C LYS A 85 5.46 -8.59 16.90
N ARG A 86 5.45 -7.33 17.35
CA ARG A 86 4.32 -6.41 17.16
C ARG A 86 4.03 -6.14 15.67
N ARG A 87 5.08 -5.98 14.85
CA ARG A 87 4.93 -5.76 13.40
C ARG A 87 4.43 -7.02 12.69
N LEU A 88 4.97 -8.19 13.03
CA LEU A 88 4.51 -9.47 12.50
C LEU A 88 3.05 -9.74 12.86
N ILE A 89 2.67 -9.60 14.14
CA ILE A 89 1.28 -9.76 14.56
C ILE A 89 0.37 -8.80 13.80
N ARG A 90 0.80 -7.55 13.57
CA ARG A 90 -0.03 -6.56 12.87
C ARG A 90 -0.24 -6.87 11.39
N LEU A 91 0.78 -7.36 10.69
CA LEU A 91 0.77 -7.46 9.22
C LEU A 91 0.57 -8.90 8.73
N HIS A 92 1.24 -9.87 9.35
CA HIS A 92 1.39 -11.21 8.82
C HIS A 92 0.08 -12.02 8.71
N PRO A 93 -0.91 -11.92 9.63
CA PRO A 93 -2.17 -12.63 9.48
C PRO A 93 -2.83 -12.34 8.12
N MET A 94 -2.96 -11.05 7.77
CA MET A 94 -3.58 -10.70 6.49
C MET A 94 -2.77 -11.14 5.26
N ILE A 95 -1.44 -11.26 5.36
CA ILE A 95 -0.61 -11.81 4.28
C ILE A 95 -1.00 -13.28 4.03
N VAL A 96 -1.12 -14.07 5.10
CA VAL A 96 -1.48 -15.49 5.02
C VAL A 96 -2.85 -15.68 4.36
N ILE A 97 -3.89 -14.98 4.83
CA ILE A 97 -5.23 -15.13 4.24
C ILE A 97 -5.28 -14.62 2.80
N ALA A 98 -4.52 -13.57 2.46
CA ALA A 98 -4.51 -13.05 1.11
C ALA A 98 -3.82 -14.01 0.11
N MET A 99 -2.79 -14.74 0.55
CA MET A 99 -2.19 -15.82 -0.25
C MET A 99 -3.15 -16.99 -0.45
N ILE A 100 -3.96 -17.34 0.57
CA ILE A 100 -5.01 -18.36 0.46
C ILE A 100 -6.07 -17.93 -0.56
N ILE A 101 -6.57 -16.69 -0.47
CA ILE A 101 -7.55 -16.16 -1.42
C ILE A 101 -6.96 -16.18 -2.84
N GLY A 102 -5.70 -15.77 -3.00
CA GLY A 102 -4.97 -15.84 -4.27
C GLY A 102 -4.91 -17.25 -4.84
N ALA A 103 -4.54 -18.24 -4.03
CA ALA A 103 -4.49 -19.65 -4.41
C ALA A 103 -5.87 -20.20 -4.81
N VAL A 104 -6.92 -19.90 -4.03
CA VAL A 104 -8.30 -20.35 -4.29
C VAL A 104 -8.83 -19.81 -5.62
N MET A 105 -8.52 -18.55 -5.94
CA MET A 105 -8.98 -17.89 -7.17
C MET A 105 -8.03 -18.11 -8.36
N PHE A 106 -6.88 -18.75 -8.18
CA PHE A 106 -5.80 -18.77 -9.17
C PHE A 106 -6.26 -19.34 -10.52
N TYR A 107 -6.85 -20.53 -10.54
CA TYR A 107 -7.25 -21.20 -11.77
C TYR A 107 -8.43 -20.53 -12.48
N THR A 108 -9.25 -19.73 -11.78
CA THR A 108 -10.37 -18.99 -12.41
C THR A 108 -9.88 -17.79 -13.23
N GLN A 109 -8.59 -17.46 -13.16
CA GLN A 109 -7.97 -16.33 -13.84
C GLN A 109 -7.29 -16.72 -15.16
N SER A 110 -7.30 -18.01 -15.51
CA SER A 110 -6.70 -18.54 -16.76
C SER A 110 -7.18 -17.74 -17.97
N SER A 111 -6.25 -17.09 -18.66
CA SER A 111 -6.52 -16.24 -19.83
C SER A 111 -5.24 -15.98 -20.63
N ALA A 112 -5.36 -15.38 -21.82
CA ALA A 112 -4.20 -15.07 -22.67
C ALA A 112 -3.17 -14.14 -22.01
N ILE A 113 -3.60 -13.28 -21.09
CA ILE A 113 -2.71 -12.39 -20.32
C ILE A 113 -1.96 -13.13 -19.20
N PHE A 114 -2.45 -14.30 -18.78
CA PHE A 114 -1.85 -15.14 -17.75
C PHE A 114 -1.60 -16.56 -18.30
N PRO A 115 -0.70 -16.69 -19.28
CA PRO A 115 -0.59 -17.89 -20.11
C PRO A 115 -0.17 -19.13 -19.33
N LYS A 116 0.57 -18.98 -18.23
CA LYS A 116 1.12 -20.11 -17.47
C LYS A 116 0.11 -20.77 -16.52
N ILE A 117 -1.06 -20.17 -16.29
CA ILE A 117 -2.02 -20.68 -15.29
C ILE A 117 -2.53 -22.08 -15.68
N GLN A 118 -2.85 -22.30 -16.96
CA GLN A 118 -3.42 -23.57 -17.44
C GLN A 118 -2.45 -24.74 -17.25
N ASP A 119 -1.15 -24.49 -17.43
CA ASP A 119 -0.11 -25.51 -17.35
C ASP A 119 0.48 -25.65 -15.94
N THR A 120 0.10 -24.78 -14.99
CA THR A 120 0.64 -24.81 -13.63
C THR A 120 0.01 -25.95 -12.82
N PRO A 121 0.77 -26.97 -12.41
CA PRO A 121 0.22 -28.05 -11.59
C PRO A 121 -0.11 -27.56 -10.17
N VAL A 122 -1.13 -28.16 -9.55
CA VAL A 122 -1.65 -27.76 -8.24
C VAL A 122 -0.57 -27.75 -7.16
N TRP A 123 0.33 -28.74 -7.16
CA TRP A 123 1.42 -28.80 -6.18
C TRP A 123 2.36 -27.58 -6.26
N LEU A 124 2.63 -27.07 -7.48
CA LEU A 124 3.51 -25.92 -7.67
C LEU A 124 2.82 -24.65 -7.16
N MET A 125 1.53 -24.50 -7.45
CA MET A 125 0.72 -23.42 -6.90
C MET A 125 0.73 -23.45 -5.35
N LEU A 126 0.58 -24.62 -4.73
CA LEU A 126 0.65 -24.79 -3.27
C LEU A 126 2.04 -24.43 -2.71
N VAL A 127 3.12 -24.81 -3.39
CA VAL A 127 4.49 -24.40 -3.01
C VAL A 127 4.65 -22.88 -3.06
N VAL A 128 4.21 -22.23 -4.15
CA VAL A 128 4.24 -20.77 -4.29
C VAL A 128 3.38 -20.10 -3.21
N MET A 129 2.22 -20.68 -2.86
CA MET A 129 1.37 -20.20 -1.77
C MET A 129 2.11 -20.24 -0.43
N VAL A 130 2.74 -21.37 -0.08
CA VAL A 130 3.49 -21.50 1.19
C VAL A 130 4.67 -20.55 1.25
N ILE A 131 5.43 -20.40 0.16
CA ILE A 131 6.51 -19.40 0.09
C ILE A 131 5.92 -17.98 0.24
N GLY A 132 4.84 -17.67 -0.46
CA GLY A 132 4.15 -16.38 -0.37
C GLY A 132 3.65 -16.06 1.04
N MET A 133 3.19 -17.05 1.81
CA MET A 133 2.80 -16.86 3.21
C MET A 133 3.96 -16.33 4.07
N THR A 134 5.21 -16.64 3.71
CA THR A 134 6.41 -16.11 4.40
C THR A 134 6.82 -14.71 3.94
N LEU A 135 6.21 -14.19 2.87
CA LEU A 135 6.59 -12.95 2.17
C LEU A 135 8.01 -12.98 1.58
N ILE A 136 8.62 -14.15 1.43
CA ILE A 136 9.88 -14.32 0.71
C ILE A 136 9.59 -14.23 -0.80
N PRO A 137 10.31 -13.36 -1.54
CA PRO A 137 10.08 -13.21 -2.98
C PRO A 137 10.56 -14.42 -3.76
N VAL A 138 9.84 -14.76 -4.82
CA VAL A 138 10.25 -15.77 -5.78
C VAL A 138 10.79 -15.13 -7.06
N GLY A 139 11.73 -15.82 -7.73
CA GLY A 139 12.26 -15.40 -9.02
C GLY A 139 11.43 -15.93 -10.20
N ALA A 140 11.86 -15.60 -11.42
CA ALA A 140 11.18 -15.98 -12.66
C ALA A 140 10.94 -17.50 -12.83
N ALA A 141 11.75 -18.35 -12.20
CA ALA A 141 11.59 -19.80 -12.22
C ALA A 141 10.31 -20.30 -11.54
N LEU A 142 9.76 -19.53 -10.59
CA LEU A 142 8.52 -19.83 -9.89
C LEU A 142 7.39 -18.86 -10.26
N ASP A 143 7.55 -18.13 -11.37
CA ASP A 143 6.45 -17.36 -11.95
C ASP A 143 5.45 -18.32 -12.61
N ILE A 144 4.35 -18.55 -11.91
CA ILE A 144 3.24 -19.43 -12.31
C ILE A 144 2.15 -18.70 -13.12
N ARG A 145 2.24 -17.37 -13.25
CA ARG A 145 1.23 -16.56 -13.97
C ARG A 145 1.71 -16.17 -15.37
N GLY A 146 3.02 -15.94 -15.53
CA GLY A 146 3.60 -15.34 -16.73
C GLY A 146 3.71 -13.81 -16.64
N TRP A 147 3.58 -13.24 -15.44
CA TRP A 147 3.55 -11.78 -15.20
C TRP A 147 4.83 -11.25 -14.53
N GLY A 148 5.79 -12.13 -14.23
CA GLY A 148 7.08 -11.75 -13.65
C GLY A 148 7.01 -11.20 -12.22
N GLU A 149 5.95 -11.50 -11.47
CA GLU A 149 5.75 -11.00 -10.11
C GLU A 149 6.56 -11.80 -9.09
N MET A 150 7.17 -11.11 -8.13
CA MET A 150 7.87 -11.77 -7.03
C MET A 150 6.91 -12.53 -6.09
N HIS A 151 5.60 -12.24 -6.16
CA HIS A 151 4.54 -12.88 -5.38
C HIS A 151 3.31 -13.20 -6.27
N PRO A 152 3.36 -14.24 -7.12
CA PRO A 152 2.38 -14.48 -8.19
C PRO A 152 0.92 -14.69 -7.79
N LEU A 153 0.67 -15.03 -6.52
CA LEU A 153 -0.67 -15.20 -5.95
C LEU A 153 -1.21 -13.92 -5.31
N ASN A 154 -0.38 -12.89 -5.15
CA ASN A 154 -0.75 -11.62 -4.53
C ASN A 154 0.17 -10.50 -5.00
N GLY A 155 -0.21 -9.78 -6.06
CA GLY A 155 0.56 -8.64 -6.57
C GLY A 155 0.96 -7.63 -5.49
N PRO A 156 0.05 -7.04 -4.70
CA PRO A 156 0.34 -5.98 -3.72
C PRO A 156 1.34 -6.36 -2.65
N ALA A 157 1.53 -7.65 -2.39
CA ALA A 157 2.44 -8.12 -1.36
C ALA A 157 3.90 -7.67 -1.61
N TRP A 158 4.29 -7.33 -2.85
CA TRP A 158 5.63 -6.76 -3.14
C TRP A 158 5.90 -5.51 -2.28
N SER A 159 4.89 -4.65 -2.08
CA SER A 159 5.05 -3.43 -1.29
C SER A 159 5.26 -3.75 0.20
N LEU A 160 4.64 -4.83 0.69
CA LEU A 160 4.80 -5.29 2.07
C LEU A 160 6.16 -5.92 2.31
N PHE A 161 6.76 -6.54 1.29
CA PHE A 161 8.15 -6.98 1.36
C PHE A 161 9.07 -5.78 1.66
N TYR A 162 8.93 -4.67 0.92
CA TYR A 162 9.68 -3.44 1.21
C TYR A 162 9.32 -2.82 2.56
N GLU A 163 8.06 -2.88 2.98
CA GLU A 163 7.65 -2.45 4.31
C GLU A 163 8.38 -3.26 5.40
N TYR A 164 8.52 -4.58 5.27
CA TYR A 164 9.35 -5.38 6.19
C TYR A 164 10.82 -5.00 6.16
N VAL A 165 11.40 -4.76 4.96
CA VAL A 165 12.75 -4.23 4.83
C VAL A 165 12.90 -2.91 5.61
N ALA A 166 11.95 -1.98 5.46
CA ALA A 166 11.94 -0.70 6.16
C ALA A 166 11.85 -0.86 7.69
N ASN A 167 10.98 -1.78 8.16
CA ASN A 167 10.84 -2.09 9.58
C ASN A 167 12.14 -2.65 10.18
N ILE A 168 12.83 -3.53 9.44
CA ILE A 168 14.13 -4.08 9.83
C ILE A 168 15.19 -2.99 9.88
N LEU A 169 15.31 -2.20 8.80
CA LEU A 169 16.25 -1.08 8.72
C LEU A 169 16.03 -0.07 9.85
N TYR A 170 14.77 0.24 10.17
CA TYR A 170 14.42 1.13 11.27
C TYR A 170 14.84 0.58 12.62
N ALA A 171 14.43 -0.64 12.95
CA ALA A 171 14.69 -1.23 14.26
C ALA A 171 16.19 -1.47 14.52
N LEU A 172 16.97 -1.79 13.49
CA LEU A 172 18.39 -2.07 13.64
C LEU A 172 19.25 -0.80 13.56
N PHE A 173 18.94 0.12 12.64
CA PHE A 173 19.82 1.23 12.29
C PHE A 173 19.13 2.60 12.40
N VAL A 174 18.09 2.86 11.59
CA VAL A 174 17.57 4.22 11.33
C VAL A 174 16.99 4.86 12.59
N ARG A 175 16.46 4.08 13.54
CA ARG A 175 15.95 4.63 14.82
C ARG A 175 16.98 5.50 15.55
N LYS A 176 18.28 5.22 15.38
CA LYS A 176 19.38 5.93 16.05
C LYS A 176 19.82 7.21 15.31
N PHE A 177 19.31 7.46 14.11
CA PHE A 177 19.76 8.59 13.30
C PHE A 177 19.34 9.90 13.95
N SER A 178 20.22 10.90 13.94
CA SER A 178 19.87 12.26 14.36
C SER A 178 18.94 12.92 13.33
N LYS A 179 18.29 14.02 13.72
CA LYS A 179 17.47 14.82 12.79
C LYS A 179 18.29 15.28 11.57
N THR A 180 19.56 15.63 11.76
CA THR A 180 20.47 16.02 10.69
C THR A 180 20.79 14.89 9.73
N LEU A 181 21.16 13.71 10.25
CA LEU A 181 21.45 12.56 9.40
C LEU A 181 20.21 12.12 8.62
N LEU A 182 19.05 12.12 9.27
CA LEU A 182 17.81 11.80 8.61
C LEU A 182 17.42 12.84 7.54
N ALA A 183 17.66 14.13 7.77
CA ALA A 183 17.50 15.16 6.76
C ALA A 183 18.44 14.95 5.55
N LEU A 184 19.69 14.55 5.78
CA LEU A 184 20.61 14.16 4.69
C LEU A 184 20.08 12.96 3.90
N CYS A 185 19.56 11.92 4.58
CA CYS A 185 18.92 10.79 3.92
C CYS A 185 17.71 11.21 3.08
N VAL A 186 16.88 12.13 3.59
CA VAL A 186 15.73 12.69 2.84
C VAL A 186 16.20 13.45 1.60
N LEU A 187 17.25 14.27 1.72
CA LEU A 187 17.81 15.02 0.58
C LEU A 187 18.37 14.08 -0.49
N VAL A 188 19.17 13.09 -0.10
CA VAL A 188 19.78 12.14 -1.04
C VAL A 188 18.72 11.25 -1.69
N ALA A 189 17.83 10.67 -0.90
CA ALA A 189 16.75 9.82 -1.42
C ALA A 189 15.75 10.64 -2.26
N GLY A 190 15.49 11.90 -1.89
CA GLY A 190 14.64 12.82 -2.63
C GLY A 190 15.25 13.19 -3.98
N GLY A 191 16.56 13.47 -4.02
CA GLY A 191 17.29 13.66 -5.27
C GLY A 191 17.23 12.43 -6.17
N ALA A 192 17.41 11.22 -5.62
CA ALA A 192 17.29 9.98 -6.36
C ALA A 192 15.85 9.73 -6.88
N MET A 193 14.83 10.04 -6.09
CA MET A 193 13.42 9.97 -6.49
C MET A 193 13.12 10.94 -7.64
N VAL A 194 13.46 12.22 -7.49
CA VAL A 194 13.25 13.23 -8.55
C VAL A 194 14.00 12.85 -9.82
N HIS A 195 15.26 12.43 -9.70
CA HIS A 195 16.05 11.97 -10.84
C HIS A 195 15.37 10.79 -11.56
N TYR A 196 14.92 9.77 -10.81
CA TYR A 196 14.22 8.63 -11.39
C TYR A 196 12.94 9.05 -12.09
N CYS A 197 12.10 9.89 -11.46
CA CYS A 197 10.86 10.31 -12.10
C CYS A 197 11.10 11.08 -13.40
N LEU A 198 12.10 11.98 -13.44
CA LEU A 198 12.37 12.82 -14.61
C LEU A 198 13.09 12.08 -15.75
N THR A 199 13.87 11.04 -15.44
CA THR A 199 14.71 10.32 -16.42
C THR A 199 14.27 8.88 -16.67
N GLY A 200 13.26 8.41 -15.92
CA GLY A 200 12.74 7.06 -16.02
C GLY A 200 12.19 6.77 -17.42
N PRO A 201 12.38 5.54 -17.93
CA PRO A 201 12.04 5.18 -19.31
C PRO A 201 10.55 5.31 -19.64
N ASN A 202 9.72 5.34 -18.60
CA ASN A 202 8.26 5.35 -18.68
C ASN A 202 7.63 6.69 -18.28
N GLY A 203 8.40 7.62 -17.71
CA GLY A 203 7.86 8.85 -17.11
C GLY A 203 6.88 8.61 -15.95
N ASP A 204 6.97 7.46 -15.29
CA ASP A 204 6.15 7.11 -14.13
C ASP A 204 6.97 6.26 -13.14
N VAL A 205 6.49 6.17 -11.90
CA VAL A 205 7.10 5.31 -10.87
C VAL A 205 6.45 3.91 -10.78
N ILE A 206 5.82 3.43 -11.86
CA ILE A 206 5.23 2.09 -11.89
C ILE A 206 6.36 1.06 -11.93
N GLY A 207 6.58 0.39 -10.79
CA GLY A 207 7.62 -0.62 -10.61
C GLY A 207 7.78 -1.05 -9.15
N GLY A 208 8.59 -2.08 -8.93
CA GLY A 208 8.92 -2.62 -7.62
C GLY A 208 8.57 -4.09 -7.42
N TRP A 209 7.82 -4.70 -8.34
CA TRP A 209 7.14 -5.98 -8.12
C TRP A 209 7.91 -7.22 -8.57
N SER A 210 9.14 -7.11 -9.08
CA SER A 210 9.98 -8.26 -9.42
C SER A 210 11.39 -8.14 -8.84
N LEU A 211 12.12 -9.26 -8.85
CA LEU A 211 13.53 -9.33 -8.43
C LEU A 211 14.51 -8.86 -9.51
N GLU A 212 14.03 -8.38 -10.65
CA GLU A 212 14.91 -7.81 -11.67
C GLU A 212 15.61 -6.55 -11.14
N PRO A 213 16.89 -6.31 -11.48
CA PRO A 213 17.63 -5.16 -10.95
C PRO A 213 16.95 -3.81 -11.15
N ALA A 214 16.31 -3.60 -12.30
CA ALA A 214 15.56 -2.37 -12.59
C ALA A 214 14.34 -2.20 -11.67
N GLN A 215 13.62 -3.30 -11.39
CA GLN A 215 12.44 -3.35 -10.51
C GLN A 215 12.84 -3.19 -9.03
N MET A 216 13.97 -3.77 -8.62
CA MET A 216 14.52 -3.59 -7.28
C MET A 216 14.96 -2.14 -7.04
N ARG A 217 15.61 -1.51 -8.04
CA ARG A 217 16.03 -0.10 -7.96
C ARG A 217 14.85 0.83 -7.74
N ILE A 218 13.80 0.71 -8.57
CA ILE A 218 12.62 1.56 -8.42
C ILE A 218 11.88 1.29 -7.11
N GLY A 219 11.71 0.03 -6.70
CA GLY A 219 11.04 -0.28 -5.44
C GLY A 219 11.80 0.25 -4.22
N LEU A 220 13.14 0.21 -4.22
CA LEU A 220 13.97 0.86 -3.20
C LEU A 220 13.84 2.38 -3.23
N THR A 221 13.86 3.02 -4.40
CA THR A 221 13.66 4.48 -4.52
C THR A 221 12.30 4.89 -3.95
N ARG A 222 11.24 4.15 -4.30
CA ARG A 222 9.87 4.34 -3.79
C ARG A 222 9.73 4.08 -2.30
N LEU A 223 10.55 3.22 -1.72
CA LEU A 223 10.57 3.00 -0.27
C LEU A 223 11.32 4.11 0.47
N LEU A 224 12.58 4.36 0.07
CA LEU A 224 13.54 5.09 0.89
C LEU A 224 13.14 6.54 1.13
N TYR A 225 12.80 7.30 0.08
CA TYR A 225 12.43 8.70 0.24
C TYR A 225 11.18 8.85 1.11
N PRO A 226 10.03 8.26 0.76
CA PRO A 226 8.80 8.43 1.53
C PRO A 226 8.97 8.01 2.99
N PHE A 227 9.62 6.88 3.24
CA PHE A 227 9.85 6.39 4.60
C PHE A 227 10.70 7.36 5.44
N PHE A 228 11.83 7.84 4.90
CA PHE A 228 12.66 8.80 5.61
C PHE A 228 11.97 10.15 5.80
N ALA A 229 11.22 10.63 4.80
CA ALA A 229 10.48 11.88 4.88
C ALA A 229 9.39 11.81 5.96
N GLY A 230 8.63 10.72 6.00
CA GLY A 230 7.64 10.47 7.05
C GLY A 230 8.27 10.39 8.44
N LEU A 231 9.38 9.66 8.58
CA LEU A 231 10.08 9.55 9.86
C LEU A 231 10.65 10.89 10.32
N LEU A 232 11.23 11.69 9.40
CA LEU A 232 11.73 13.02 9.72
C LEU A 232 10.60 13.92 10.17
N LEU A 233 9.49 13.91 9.43
CA LEU A 233 8.28 14.67 9.75
C LEU A 233 7.83 14.36 11.17
N SER A 234 7.79 13.08 11.57
CA SER A 234 7.40 12.69 12.93
C SER A 234 8.29 13.25 14.06
N ARG A 235 9.55 13.59 13.74
CA ARG A 235 10.56 14.08 14.70
C ARG A 235 10.73 15.60 14.73
N VAL A 236 10.36 16.29 13.65
CA VAL A 236 10.54 17.74 13.53
C VAL A 236 9.24 18.51 13.67
N VAL A 237 8.09 17.88 13.37
CA VAL A 237 6.84 18.60 13.24
C VAL A 237 6.17 18.81 14.58
N THR A 238 5.84 20.06 14.87
CA THR A 238 4.89 20.41 15.91
C THR A 238 3.51 20.43 15.27
N VAL A 239 2.63 19.51 15.69
CA VAL A 239 1.28 19.42 15.14
C VAL A 239 0.48 20.68 15.48
N GLY A 240 -0.14 21.27 14.46
CA GLY A 240 -0.99 22.44 14.60
C GLY A 240 -2.44 22.08 14.90
N ARG A 241 -3.35 23.02 14.63
CA ARG A 241 -4.80 22.78 14.61
C ARG A 241 -5.36 23.20 13.25
N ILE A 242 -5.80 22.23 12.45
CA ILE A 242 -6.39 22.45 11.14
C ILE A 242 -7.82 21.91 11.15
N LYS A 243 -8.79 22.80 10.89
CA LYS A 243 -10.20 22.43 10.75
C LYS A 243 -10.43 21.67 9.44
N HIS A 244 -11.37 20.74 9.46
CA HIS A 244 -11.75 19.92 8.29
C HIS A 244 -10.58 19.15 7.65
N ALA A 245 -9.50 18.90 8.41
CA ALA A 245 -8.28 18.28 7.91
C ALA A 245 -8.53 16.94 7.19
N PHE A 246 -9.46 16.11 7.68
CA PHE A 246 -9.82 14.85 7.01
C PHE A 246 -10.41 15.08 5.62
N LEU A 247 -11.36 16.01 5.48
CA LEU A 247 -11.99 16.30 4.18
C LEU A 247 -10.97 16.89 3.20
N VAL A 248 -10.23 17.93 3.63
CA VAL A 248 -9.22 18.59 2.80
C VAL A 248 -8.16 17.60 2.34
N SER A 249 -7.62 16.80 3.26
CA SER A 249 -6.61 15.79 2.93
C SER A 249 -7.16 14.69 2.02
N SER A 250 -8.41 14.27 2.21
CA SER A 250 -9.06 13.28 1.34
C SER A 250 -9.22 13.80 -0.08
N LEU A 251 -9.67 15.05 -0.24
CA LEU A 251 -9.82 15.69 -1.55
C LEU A 251 -8.46 15.85 -2.25
N ILE A 252 -7.41 16.24 -1.53
CA ILE A 252 -6.06 16.35 -2.08
C ILE A 252 -5.56 14.97 -2.54
N ILE A 253 -5.73 13.92 -1.73
CA ILE A 253 -5.34 12.55 -2.11
C ILE A 253 -6.12 12.09 -3.34
N ILE A 254 -7.45 12.23 -3.36
CA ILE A 254 -8.28 11.79 -4.48
C ILE A 254 -7.87 12.53 -5.75
N ALA A 255 -7.69 13.85 -5.68
CA ALA A 255 -7.25 14.65 -6.81
C ALA A 255 -5.84 14.23 -7.29
N ALA A 256 -4.91 13.98 -6.37
CA ALA A 256 -3.55 13.56 -6.70
C ALA A 256 -3.51 12.17 -7.37
N LEU A 257 -4.35 11.23 -6.92
CA LEU A 257 -4.36 9.85 -7.44
C LEU A 257 -5.20 9.69 -8.70
N ALA A 258 -6.24 10.51 -8.88
CA ALA A 258 -7.15 10.46 -10.02
C ALA A 258 -6.79 11.41 -11.16
N TRP A 259 -5.74 12.23 -11.01
CA TRP A 259 -5.36 13.19 -12.03
C TRP A 259 -5.05 12.48 -13.36
N PRO A 260 -5.46 13.04 -14.52
CA PRO A 260 -5.08 12.49 -15.82
C PRO A 260 -3.57 12.51 -16.03
N ARG A 261 -3.05 11.62 -16.87
CA ARG A 261 -1.63 11.60 -17.21
C ARG A 261 -1.19 12.96 -17.77
N ILE A 262 -0.02 13.45 -17.35
CA ILE A 262 0.53 14.71 -17.87
C ILE A 262 1.58 14.41 -18.93
N GLY A 263 1.33 14.81 -20.17
CA GLY A 263 2.26 14.59 -21.29
C GLY A 263 2.11 13.21 -21.94
N GLY A 264 2.54 13.13 -23.21
CA GLY A 264 2.47 11.94 -24.04
C GLY A 264 3.82 11.22 -24.17
N ALA A 265 3.92 10.32 -25.15
CA ALA A 265 5.13 9.54 -25.40
C ALA A 265 6.39 10.37 -25.67
N ALA A 266 6.23 11.60 -26.22
CA ALA A 266 7.34 12.53 -26.46
C ALA A 266 7.79 13.30 -25.21
N ASP A 267 6.95 13.37 -24.17
CA ASP A 267 7.11 14.26 -23.02
C ASP A 267 6.97 13.51 -21.68
N LEU A 268 7.54 12.31 -21.58
CA LEU A 268 7.42 11.44 -20.41
C LEU A 268 7.82 12.13 -19.09
N TRP A 269 8.81 13.02 -19.14
CA TRP A 269 9.29 13.79 -18.00
C TRP A 269 8.22 14.67 -17.35
N LYS A 270 7.18 15.11 -18.09
CA LYS A 270 6.09 15.93 -17.54
C LYS A 270 5.26 15.14 -16.52
N ASN A 271 4.98 13.88 -16.83
CA ASN A 271 4.33 12.96 -15.89
C ASN A 271 5.26 12.63 -14.73
N GLY A 272 6.53 12.39 -15.02
CA GLY A 272 7.55 12.19 -13.99
C GLY A 272 7.65 13.36 -13.01
N LEU A 273 7.58 14.60 -13.49
CA LEU A 273 7.57 15.78 -12.63
C LEU A 273 6.33 15.79 -11.73
N TYR A 274 5.17 15.41 -12.24
CA TYR A 274 3.95 15.26 -11.44
C TYR A 274 4.12 14.23 -10.32
N ASP A 275 4.59 13.03 -10.64
CA ASP A 275 4.89 11.98 -9.66
C ASP A 275 5.85 12.47 -8.58
N ALA A 276 6.93 13.14 -8.99
CA ALA A 276 7.91 13.70 -8.07
C ALA A 276 7.30 14.76 -7.13
N LEU A 277 6.47 15.67 -7.65
CA LEU A 277 5.79 16.69 -6.84
C LEU A 277 4.81 16.06 -5.85
N CYS A 278 4.05 15.05 -6.29
CA CYS A 278 3.13 14.31 -5.44
C CYS A 278 3.86 13.63 -4.29
N ILE A 279 4.91 12.87 -4.61
CA ILE A 279 5.67 12.11 -3.63
C ILE A 279 6.45 13.03 -2.69
N VAL A 280 7.16 14.02 -3.24
CA VAL A 280 8.09 14.85 -2.47
C VAL A 280 7.37 15.93 -1.66
N LEU A 281 6.28 16.50 -2.16
CA LEU A 281 5.62 17.64 -1.53
C LEU A 281 4.22 17.31 -1.05
N VAL A 282 3.36 16.77 -1.92
CA VAL A 282 1.92 16.60 -1.61
C VAL A 282 1.71 15.58 -0.49
N PHE A 283 2.36 14.41 -0.54
CA PHE A 283 2.15 13.37 0.46
C PHE A 283 2.65 13.76 1.86
N PRO A 284 3.87 14.31 2.05
CA PRO A 284 4.27 14.85 3.35
C PRO A 284 3.34 15.97 3.85
N LEU A 285 2.86 16.85 2.96
CA LEU A 285 1.91 17.91 3.31
C LEU A 285 0.57 17.32 3.80
N VAL A 286 0.03 16.33 3.10
CA VAL A 286 -1.20 15.63 3.48
C VAL A 286 -1.04 14.93 4.83
N VAL A 287 0.09 14.28 5.09
CA VAL A 287 0.39 13.69 6.40
C VAL A 287 0.45 14.76 7.49
N TYR A 288 1.10 15.90 7.22
CA TYR A 288 1.14 17.03 8.16
C TYR A 288 -0.25 17.59 8.46
N ILE A 289 -1.09 17.81 7.44
CA ILE A 289 -2.46 18.30 7.60
C ILE A 289 -3.28 17.30 8.43
N GLY A 290 -3.20 16.01 8.09
CA GLY A 290 -3.90 14.95 8.80
C GLY A 290 -3.45 14.79 10.25
N ALA A 291 -2.16 14.94 10.54
CA ALA A 291 -1.60 14.91 11.90
C ALA A 291 -1.97 16.16 12.72
N SER A 292 -2.20 17.30 12.07
CA SER A 292 -2.61 18.57 12.70
C SER A 292 -4.14 18.72 12.80
N GLY A 293 -4.89 17.70 12.38
CA GLY A 293 -6.35 17.73 12.36
C GLY A 293 -7.00 17.11 13.58
N GLN A 294 -8.20 17.57 13.92
CA GLN A 294 -9.08 16.93 14.88
C GLN A 294 -10.39 16.49 14.20
N VAL A 295 -10.99 15.43 14.73
CA VAL A 295 -12.26 14.92 14.25
C VAL A 295 -13.34 15.35 15.23
N ASP A 296 -13.99 16.46 14.92
CA ASP A 296 -14.93 17.11 15.85
C ASP A 296 -16.32 16.47 15.85
N THR A 297 -16.64 15.65 14.84
CA THR A 297 -17.95 15.01 14.70
C THR A 297 -17.89 13.51 14.95
N ARG A 298 -18.93 12.99 15.63
CA ARG A 298 -19.07 11.54 15.89
C ARG A 298 -19.14 10.72 14.60
N LEU A 299 -19.78 11.25 13.57
CA LEU A 299 -19.84 10.62 12.25
C LEU A 299 -18.45 10.57 11.62
N GLY A 300 -17.72 11.69 11.61
CA GLY A 300 -16.34 11.73 11.09
C GLY A 300 -15.43 10.73 11.80
N ALA A 301 -15.56 10.60 13.13
CA ALA A 301 -14.74 9.67 13.90
C ALA A 301 -15.03 8.21 13.53
N ARG A 302 -16.32 7.87 13.33
CA ARG A 302 -16.73 6.54 12.87
C ARG A 302 -16.23 6.24 11.45
N VAL A 303 -16.33 7.21 10.55
CA VAL A 303 -15.87 7.07 9.16
C VAL A 303 -14.35 6.84 9.13
N CYS A 304 -13.58 7.68 9.84
CA CYS A 304 -12.13 7.53 9.94
C CYS A 304 -11.73 6.17 10.53
N ALA A 305 -12.40 5.74 11.61
CA ALA A 305 -12.13 4.45 12.24
C ALA A 305 -12.46 3.28 11.30
N PHE A 306 -13.59 3.33 10.59
CA PHE A 306 -13.96 2.30 9.63
C PHE A 306 -12.97 2.22 8.48
N LEU A 307 -12.71 3.35 7.82
CA LEU A 307 -11.75 3.45 6.70
C LEU A 307 -10.35 2.98 7.11
N GLY A 308 -9.89 3.39 8.29
CA GLY A 308 -8.64 2.93 8.87
C GLY A 308 -8.59 1.44 9.08
N ALA A 309 -9.64 0.86 9.67
CA ALA A 309 -9.70 -0.57 9.98
C ALA A 309 -9.70 -1.43 8.71
N ILE A 310 -10.42 -1.02 7.66
CA ILE A 310 -10.50 -1.78 6.40
C ILE A 310 -9.30 -1.54 5.46
N SER A 311 -8.56 -0.44 5.65
CA SER A 311 -7.52 0.01 4.70
C SER A 311 -6.48 -1.06 4.36
N TYR A 312 -5.93 -1.73 5.38
CA TYR A 312 -4.94 -2.77 5.19
C TYR A 312 -5.56 -4.07 4.64
N PRO A 313 -6.67 -4.59 5.21
CA PRO A 313 -7.36 -5.75 4.65
C PRO A 313 -7.71 -5.60 3.17
N ILE A 314 -8.32 -4.49 2.76
CA ILE A 314 -8.70 -4.30 1.34
C ILE A 314 -7.46 -4.19 0.45
N TYR A 315 -6.42 -3.48 0.90
CA TYR A 315 -5.19 -3.30 0.13
C TYR A 315 -4.50 -4.64 -0.18
N ILE A 316 -4.44 -5.58 0.76
CA ILE A 316 -3.71 -6.83 0.52
C ILE A 316 -4.53 -7.90 -0.20
N ILE A 317 -5.87 -7.87 -0.14
CA ILE A 317 -6.72 -8.92 -0.76
C ILE A 317 -7.29 -8.57 -2.14
N HIS A 318 -7.20 -7.32 -2.60
CA HIS A 318 -7.97 -6.90 -3.79
C HIS A 318 -7.48 -7.52 -5.10
N TYR A 319 -6.20 -7.89 -5.21
CA TYR A 319 -5.65 -8.35 -6.50
C TYR A 319 -6.21 -9.66 -7.04
N PRO A 320 -6.48 -10.71 -6.23
CA PRO A 320 -7.20 -11.88 -6.72
C PRO A 320 -8.52 -11.54 -7.43
N PHE A 321 -9.25 -10.53 -6.96
CA PHE A 321 -10.45 -10.01 -7.63
C PHE A 321 -10.10 -9.21 -8.89
N VAL A 322 -9.10 -8.33 -8.82
CA VAL A 322 -8.62 -7.55 -9.98
C VAL A 322 -8.10 -8.46 -11.09
N TYR A 323 -7.31 -9.50 -10.80
CA TYR A 323 -6.82 -10.44 -11.82
C TYR A 323 -7.98 -11.17 -12.48
N THR A 324 -8.97 -11.61 -11.72
CA THR A 324 -10.16 -12.28 -12.26
C THR A 324 -10.94 -11.33 -13.17
N TYR A 325 -11.12 -10.08 -12.72
CA TYR A 325 -11.75 -9.03 -13.50
C TYR A 325 -10.98 -8.70 -14.78
N THR A 326 -9.65 -8.55 -14.68
CA THR A 326 -8.77 -8.24 -15.81
C THR A 326 -8.75 -9.38 -16.83
N ALA A 327 -8.69 -10.63 -16.38
CA ALA A 327 -8.79 -11.80 -17.24
C ALA A 327 -10.12 -11.84 -18.00
N TRP A 328 -11.24 -11.54 -17.33
CA TRP A 328 -12.56 -11.46 -17.94
C TRP A 328 -12.66 -10.32 -18.97
N VAL A 329 -12.22 -9.11 -18.63
CA VAL A 329 -12.21 -7.96 -19.55
C VAL A 329 -11.35 -8.27 -20.78
N ALA A 330 -10.14 -8.80 -20.58
CA ALA A 330 -9.21 -9.10 -21.65
C ALA A 330 -9.73 -10.21 -22.58
N ALA A 331 -10.31 -11.29 -22.02
CA ALA A 331 -10.85 -12.40 -22.80
C ALA A 331 -12.08 -11.99 -23.63
N GLY A 332 -12.98 -11.18 -23.06
CA GLY A 332 -14.20 -10.73 -23.73
C GLY A 332 -14.06 -9.43 -24.52
N LYS A 333 -12.91 -8.74 -24.44
CA LYS A 333 -12.71 -7.35 -24.91
C LYS A 333 -13.88 -6.44 -24.47
N VAL A 334 -14.31 -6.59 -23.22
CA VAL A 334 -15.55 -5.97 -22.72
C VAL A 334 -15.37 -4.47 -22.59
N PRO A 335 -16.17 -3.63 -23.27
CA PRO A 335 -16.08 -2.18 -23.10
C PRO A 335 -16.40 -1.72 -21.67
N LEU A 336 -15.73 -0.65 -21.22
CA LEU A 336 -15.93 -0.09 -19.87
C LEU A 336 -17.41 0.17 -19.54
N ALA A 337 -18.16 0.76 -20.47
CA ALA A 337 -19.57 1.09 -20.27
C ALA A 337 -20.42 -0.14 -19.91
N SER A 338 -20.20 -1.28 -20.59
CA SER A 338 -20.87 -2.54 -20.29
C SER A 338 -20.32 -3.25 -19.05
N ALA A 339 -19.05 -2.99 -18.71
CA ALA A 339 -18.40 -3.57 -17.54
C ALA A 339 -18.73 -2.83 -16.23
N LEU A 340 -19.34 -1.64 -16.27
CA LEU A 340 -19.62 -0.82 -15.07
C LEU A 340 -20.35 -1.58 -13.94
N PRO A 341 -21.43 -2.35 -14.20
CA PRO A 341 -22.09 -3.12 -13.13
C PRO A 341 -21.14 -4.14 -12.47
N VAL A 342 -20.32 -4.82 -13.27
CA VAL A 342 -19.32 -5.79 -12.79
C VAL A 342 -18.16 -5.10 -12.07
N THR A 343 -17.78 -3.90 -12.51
CA THR A 343 -16.79 -3.03 -11.87
C THR A 343 -17.23 -2.68 -10.45
N VAL A 344 -18.45 -2.15 -10.31
CA VAL A 344 -19.04 -1.77 -9.02
C VAL A 344 -19.19 -2.99 -8.12
N LEU A 345 -19.69 -4.11 -8.67
CA LEU A 345 -19.81 -5.35 -7.92
C LEU A 345 -18.45 -5.85 -7.41
N THR A 346 -17.41 -5.82 -8.24
CA THR A 346 -16.05 -6.24 -7.87
C THR A 346 -15.48 -5.33 -6.78
N PHE A 347 -15.67 -4.01 -6.91
CA PHE A 347 -15.26 -3.04 -5.91
C PHE A 347 -15.94 -3.27 -4.54
N LEU A 348 -17.26 -3.49 -4.55
CA LEU A 348 -18.03 -3.79 -3.34
C LEU A 348 -17.66 -5.17 -2.76
N ALA A 349 -17.37 -6.15 -3.60
CA ALA A 349 -16.91 -7.47 -3.17
C ALA A 349 -15.55 -7.38 -2.45
N CYS A 350 -14.60 -6.58 -2.96
CA CYS A 350 -13.34 -6.30 -2.28
C CYS A 350 -13.57 -5.73 -0.87
N ILE A 351 -14.48 -4.76 -0.72
CA ILE A 351 -14.81 -4.17 0.59
C ILE A 351 -15.46 -5.22 1.51
N ALA A 352 -16.43 -5.97 1.00
CA ALA A 352 -17.15 -6.97 1.78
C ALA A 352 -16.21 -8.07 2.28
N VAL A 353 -15.39 -8.66 1.40
CA VAL A 353 -14.43 -9.70 1.78
C VAL A 353 -13.37 -9.15 2.72
N ALA A 354 -12.89 -7.92 2.50
CA ALA A 354 -11.94 -7.27 3.42
C ALA A 354 -12.51 -7.10 4.82
N TYR A 355 -13.78 -6.71 4.92
CA TYR A 355 -14.48 -6.59 6.21
C TYR A 355 -14.69 -7.95 6.88
N LEU A 356 -15.02 -9.00 6.13
CA LEU A 356 -15.13 -10.37 6.65
C LEU A 356 -13.78 -10.88 7.16
N CYS A 357 -12.71 -10.75 6.38
CA CYS A 357 -11.35 -11.12 6.79
C CYS A 357 -10.92 -10.35 8.04
N LEU A 358 -11.17 -9.04 8.09
CA LEU A 358 -10.87 -8.22 9.26
C LEU A 358 -11.58 -8.74 10.52
N THR A 359 -12.88 -8.97 10.43
CA THR A 359 -13.76 -9.25 11.57
C THR A 359 -13.57 -10.68 12.09
N PHE A 360 -13.56 -11.65 11.19
CA PHE A 360 -13.58 -13.07 11.54
C PHE A 360 -12.20 -13.72 11.59
N TYR A 361 -11.17 -13.09 11.03
CA TYR A 361 -9.83 -13.66 10.98
C TYR A 361 -8.76 -12.73 11.58
N ASP A 362 -8.53 -11.53 11.04
CA ASP A 362 -7.42 -10.66 11.46
C ASP A 362 -7.51 -10.28 12.94
N ILE A 363 -8.63 -9.68 13.36
CA ILE A 363 -8.82 -9.23 14.74
C ILE A 363 -8.71 -10.42 15.74
N PRO A 364 -9.41 -11.55 15.54
CA PRO A 364 -9.27 -12.72 16.41
C PRO A 364 -7.83 -13.26 16.49
N VAL A 365 -7.16 -13.45 15.35
CA VAL A 365 -5.78 -13.98 15.30
C VAL A 365 -4.82 -13.03 15.99
N ARG A 366 -4.93 -11.73 15.75
CA ARG A 366 -4.09 -10.72 16.40
C ARG A 366 -4.28 -10.67 17.90
N ARG A 367 -5.53 -10.78 18.37
CA ARG A 367 -5.84 -10.85 19.81
C ARG A 367 -5.27 -12.10 20.45
N TRP A 368 -5.36 -13.25 19.77
CA TRP A 368 -4.79 -14.50 20.25
C TRP A 368 -3.26 -14.45 20.31
N LEU A 369 -2.59 -13.98 19.25
CA LEU A 369 -1.13 -13.84 19.20
C LEU A 369 -0.61 -12.84 20.23
N SER A 370 -1.35 -11.77 20.53
CA SER A 370 -0.92 -10.75 21.50
C SER A 370 -1.06 -11.19 22.96
N ARG A 371 -1.72 -12.32 23.23
CA ARG A 371 -1.87 -12.90 24.58
C ARG A 371 -0.78 -13.93 24.91
N ARG A 372 -0.01 -14.36 23.92
CA ARG A 372 1.13 -15.27 24.05
C ARG A 372 2.42 -14.45 24.01
#